data_AF-A0A8H7V026-F1
#
_entry.id   AF-A0A8H7V026-F1
#
_cell.length_a   1.000
_cell.length_b   1.000
_cell.length_c   1.000
_cell.angle_alpha   90.00
_cell.angle_beta   90.00
_cell.angle_gamma   90.00
#
_symmetry.space_group_name_H-M   'P 1'
#
loop_
_entity.id
_entity.type
_entity.pdbx_description
1 polymer ?
#
loop_
_entity_poly.entity_id
_entity_poly.type
_entity_poly.pdbx_seq_one_letter_code
_entity_poly.pdbx_strand_id
1 'polypeptide(L)'
;MKWRVLILLMAGVSMIYLVSLLQDTPYPHPVVIQASIPKTSRVNEPTQILLSIHHDYIYRTHVHFEAVLDANRAYVRGVDSVKAGVNGLIIQSRKKKVDLLSEVAEEDWEVCFKHLLSGPITKISKSAEGTDSHQFAILYHVMDDQDIKHFVRLYYFSTDNHGTTSEYKDLLLPGNTMINAISLEQDTILYSRDPDSYRFRVAALPDNLLLSPHSKKSSPIPLTTGQTGDLAKSNYQPNATELYTGLLCKLYSSNPQTYRVYSLDVYKTKYLFHSSVTISDGVALSPKDHGFNTGNWVFRDHFSSKDKVIIDENLEYMTFVDGAHFHQETTEIEMPKPSISRSRYGKTVVVSLIRNNFQTLDFTDRLGALMNDASERDHLYKMEDGKILPEFYHSMQAIDSVETAETAYDASDIRGVQVNENGTLLAVWTKSKSIYIYKRGSADRVTKSWTGVGKMFDATTSYINIESPHHLEKPLEWILRMVITPKEGHIGFVTPIGAAMFWNYNDSNFISIGMKNNIVNTYLIDEVEEQKAVNFQSFIRDKWDLWTVMTMIVTIFVVNEYKTYSY
;
A
#
# COMPACT_ATOMS: atom_id res chain seq x y z
N MET A 1 52.76 12.38 -31.55
CA MET A 1 51.42 11.75 -31.67
C MET A 1 51.13 10.69 -30.61
N LYS A 2 52.11 9.88 -30.15
CA LYS A 2 51.91 8.84 -29.10
C LYS A 2 51.25 9.35 -27.79
N TRP A 3 51.45 10.62 -27.44
CA TRP A 3 50.84 11.24 -26.26
C TRP A 3 49.31 11.35 -26.32
N ARG A 4 48.69 11.38 -27.51
CA ARG A 4 47.22 11.48 -27.66
C ARG A 4 46.50 10.26 -27.13
N VAL A 5 47.02 9.07 -27.44
CA VAL A 5 46.50 7.78 -26.95
C VAL A 5 46.55 7.74 -25.41
N LEU A 6 47.65 8.23 -24.83
CA LEU A 6 47.82 8.31 -23.37
C LEU A 6 46.88 9.34 -22.73
N ILE A 7 46.71 10.50 -23.35
CA ILE A 7 45.76 11.54 -22.89
C ILE A 7 44.32 11.01 -22.94
N LEU A 8 43.94 10.30 -24.00
CA LEU A 8 42.60 9.76 -24.16
C LEU A 8 42.31 8.64 -23.15
N LEU A 9 43.28 7.77 -22.88
CA LEU A 9 43.17 6.77 -21.81
C LEU A 9 43.01 7.44 -20.44
N MET A 10 43.86 8.43 -20.12
CA MET A 10 43.79 9.16 -18.85
C MET A 10 42.48 9.92 -18.69
N ALA A 11 41.98 10.54 -19.75
CA ALA A 11 40.69 11.23 -19.74
C ALA A 11 39.53 10.24 -19.54
N GLY A 12 39.56 9.09 -20.21
CA GLY A 12 38.57 8.03 -20.04
C GLY A 12 38.53 7.47 -18.62
N VAL A 13 39.69 7.13 -18.04
CA VAL A 13 39.78 6.65 -16.66
C VAL A 13 39.37 7.74 -15.66
N SER A 14 39.76 8.99 -15.89
CA SER A 14 39.34 10.13 -15.05
C SER A 14 37.84 10.35 -15.11
N MET A 15 37.20 10.14 -16.26
CA MET A 15 35.75 10.22 -16.38
C MET A 15 35.05 9.10 -15.63
N ILE A 16 35.55 7.86 -15.69
CA ILE A 16 35.02 6.75 -14.89
C ILE A 16 35.14 7.05 -13.40
N TYR A 17 36.29 7.59 -12.97
CA TYR A 17 36.50 8.01 -11.58
C TYR A 17 35.53 9.13 -11.17
N LEU A 18 35.33 10.14 -12.02
CA LEU A 18 34.37 11.22 -11.79
C LEU A 18 32.94 10.69 -11.68
N VAL A 19 32.51 9.80 -12.57
CA VAL A 19 31.20 9.14 -12.49
C VAL A 19 31.06 8.32 -11.21
N SER A 20 32.13 7.64 -10.77
CA SER A 20 32.12 6.88 -9.52
C SER A 20 31.96 7.76 -8.27
N LEU A 21 32.40 9.01 -8.33
CA LEU A 21 32.24 9.99 -7.25
C LEU A 21 30.93 10.78 -7.33
N LEU A 22 30.35 10.90 -8.53
CA LEU A 22 29.05 11.51 -8.79
C LEU A 22 27.89 10.53 -8.61
N GLN A 23 28.13 9.34 -8.05
CA GLN A 23 27.04 8.46 -7.69
C GLN A 23 26.24 9.08 -6.55
N ASP A 24 24.92 9.12 -6.72
CA ASP A 24 24.03 9.52 -5.63
C ASP A 24 24.33 8.67 -4.40
N THR A 25 24.52 9.35 -3.27
CA THR A 25 24.69 8.67 -1.99
C THR A 25 23.46 7.80 -1.75
N PRO A 26 23.62 6.48 -1.51
CA PRO A 26 22.47 5.62 -1.26
C PRO A 26 21.69 6.17 -0.07
N TYR A 27 20.36 6.15 -0.17
CA TYR A 27 19.51 6.51 0.95
C TYR A 27 19.87 5.67 2.19
N PRO A 28 19.79 6.24 3.40
CA PRO A 28 19.98 5.48 4.64
C PRO A 28 19.18 4.17 4.66
N HIS A 29 19.80 3.09 5.15
CA HIS A 29 19.16 1.80 5.37
C HIS A 29 18.85 1.63 6.87
N PRO A 30 17.68 1.09 7.25
CA PRO A 30 17.41 0.76 8.64
C PRO A 30 18.24 -0.44 9.09
N VAL A 31 18.61 -0.49 10.37
CA VAL A 31 19.39 -1.60 10.93
C VAL A 31 18.62 -2.92 10.81
N VAL A 32 19.24 -3.92 10.19
CA VAL A 32 18.67 -5.27 10.04
C VAL A 32 18.78 -6.01 11.37
N ILE A 33 17.63 -6.41 11.93
CA ILE A 33 17.59 -7.20 13.18
C ILE A 33 17.50 -8.69 12.85
N GLN A 34 16.58 -9.03 11.95
CA GLN A 34 16.38 -10.40 11.51
C GLN A 34 16.05 -10.39 10.03
N ALA A 35 16.92 -10.99 9.22
CA ALA A 35 16.67 -11.24 7.81
C ALA A 35 16.97 -12.68 7.48
N SER A 36 16.05 -13.34 6.77
CA SER A 36 16.29 -14.69 6.28
C SER A 36 16.56 -14.69 4.78
N ILE A 37 17.41 -15.61 4.35
CA ILE A 37 17.75 -15.73 2.93
C ILE A 37 16.50 -16.21 2.17
N PRO A 38 16.02 -15.45 1.17
CA PRO A 38 14.83 -15.81 0.44
C PRO A 38 15.01 -17.15 -0.28
N LYS A 39 14.29 -18.19 0.20
CA LYS A 39 14.18 -19.46 -0.53
C LYS A 39 13.35 -19.20 -1.80
N THR A 40 13.86 -19.64 -2.95
CA THR A 40 13.11 -19.62 -4.22
C THR A 40 12.00 -20.66 -4.17
N SER A 41 10.86 -20.33 -3.54
CA SER A 41 9.65 -21.15 -3.65
C SER A 41 8.80 -20.61 -4.79
N ARG A 42 8.62 -21.41 -5.85
CA ARG A 42 7.67 -21.13 -6.94
C ARG A 42 6.30 -21.79 -6.71
N VAL A 43 6.15 -22.60 -5.66
CA VAL A 43 4.94 -23.41 -5.46
C VAL A 43 4.03 -22.69 -4.45
N ASN A 44 2.87 -22.24 -4.95
CA ASN A 44 1.76 -21.65 -4.18
C ASN A 44 2.09 -20.33 -3.45
N GLU A 45 2.46 -19.29 -4.20
CA GLU A 45 2.53 -17.94 -3.62
C GLU A 45 1.14 -17.45 -3.18
N PRO A 46 1.00 -16.81 -1.99
CA PRO A 46 -0.24 -16.21 -1.56
C PRO A 46 -0.59 -15.00 -2.43
N THR A 47 -1.88 -14.86 -2.71
CA THR A 47 -2.41 -13.71 -3.44
C THR A 47 -2.16 -12.43 -2.64
N GLN A 48 -2.44 -12.49 -1.34
CA GLN A 48 -2.25 -11.38 -0.40
C GLN A 48 -1.71 -11.87 0.94
N ILE A 49 -0.89 -11.03 1.59
CA ILE A 49 -0.38 -11.26 2.94
C ILE A 49 -0.89 -10.13 3.82
N LEU A 50 -1.25 -10.45 5.06
CA LEU A 50 -1.51 -9.48 6.10
C LEU A 50 -0.54 -9.69 7.25
N LEU A 51 -0.02 -8.59 7.78
CA LEU A 51 0.67 -8.55 9.06
C LEU A 51 -0.19 -7.76 10.06
N SER A 52 -0.33 -8.30 11.25
CA SER A 52 -1.05 -7.64 12.35
C SER A 52 -0.39 -7.93 13.69
N ILE A 53 -0.57 -7.03 14.64
CA ILE A 53 -0.12 -7.20 16.02
C ILE A 53 -1.33 -7.43 16.89
N HIS A 54 -1.18 -8.34 17.85
CA HIS A 54 -2.11 -8.43 18.96
C HIS A 54 -1.35 -8.88 20.20
N HIS A 55 -1.40 -8.04 21.25
CA HIS A 55 -0.59 -8.20 22.46
C HIS A 55 0.91 -8.37 22.12
N ASP A 56 1.52 -9.46 22.59
CA ASP A 56 2.95 -9.75 22.41
C ASP A 56 3.25 -10.58 21.15
N TYR A 57 2.24 -10.80 20.32
CA TYR A 57 2.36 -11.63 19.12
C TYR A 57 2.22 -10.80 17.85
N ILE A 58 3.02 -11.17 16.85
CA ILE A 58 2.86 -10.77 15.47
C ILE A 58 2.20 -11.93 14.73
N TYR A 59 1.11 -11.62 14.04
CA TYR A 59 0.33 -12.55 13.24
C TYR A 59 0.60 -12.29 11.77
N ARG A 60 0.83 -13.38 11.05
CA ARG A 60 0.97 -13.41 9.60
C ARG A 60 -0.17 -14.22 9.03
N THR A 61 -0.99 -13.59 8.19
CA THR A 61 -2.09 -14.26 7.49
C THR A 61 -1.78 -14.33 6.00
N HIS A 62 -1.72 -15.55 5.47
CA HIS A 62 -1.63 -15.81 4.04
C HIS A 62 -3.02 -16.08 3.49
N VAL A 63 -3.34 -15.39 2.39
CA VAL A 63 -4.62 -15.57 1.71
C VAL A 63 -4.39 -15.90 0.26
N HIS A 64 -4.92 -17.05 -0.14
CA HIS A 64 -4.96 -17.51 -1.52
C HIS A 64 -6.38 -17.33 -2.01
N PHE A 65 -6.55 -16.46 -3.01
CA PHE A 65 -7.87 -16.18 -3.56
C PHE A 65 -8.49 -17.40 -4.22
N GLU A 66 -7.62 -18.16 -4.87
CA GLU A 66 -7.94 -19.37 -5.61
C GLU A 66 -6.96 -20.46 -5.21
N ALA A 67 -7.39 -21.37 -4.34
CA ALA A 67 -6.67 -22.58 -4.00
C ALA A 67 -7.30 -23.74 -4.80
N VAL A 68 -6.58 -24.21 -5.81
CA VAL A 68 -6.96 -25.42 -6.55
C VAL A 68 -6.57 -26.62 -5.71
N LEU A 69 -7.57 -27.27 -5.09
CA LEU A 69 -7.35 -28.53 -4.40
C LEU A 69 -7.09 -29.63 -5.43
N ASP A 70 -6.23 -30.59 -5.09
CA ASP A 70 -5.91 -31.72 -5.97
C ASP A 70 -7.15 -32.50 -6.42
N ALA A 71 -8.20 -32.53 -5.59
CA ALA A 71 -9.49 -33.12 -5.91
C ALA A 71 -10.30 -32.37 -7.00
N ASN A 72 -10.06 -31.07 -7.20
CA ASN A 72 -10.86 -30.19 -8.08
C ASN A 72 -10.12 -29.74 -9.35
N ARG A 73 -8.89 -30.24 -9.59
CA ARG A 73 -8.03 -29.80 -10.72
C ARG A 73 -8.69 -29.89 -12.11
N ALA A 74 -9.74 -30.69 -12.27
CA ALA A 74 -10.41 -30.92 -13.57
C ALA A 74 -11.68 -30.09 -13.83
N TYR A 75 -12.17 -29.29 -12.87
CA TYR A 75 -13.53 -28.68 -12.95
C TYR A 75 -13.58 -27.18 -12.63
N VAL A 76 -12.53 -26.42 -12.92
CA VAL A 76 -12.57 -24.95 -12.80
C VAL A 76 -13.33 -24.37 -14.00
N ARG A 77 -14.47 -23.71 -13.74
CA ARG A 77 -15.28 -23.00 -14.75
C ARG A 77 -15.70 -21.63 -14.24
N GLY A 78 -15.70 -20.63 -15.12
CA GLY A 78 -16.08 -19.26 -14.80
C GLY A 78 -15.02 -18.25 -15.18
N VAL A 79 -15.32 -16.96 -14.99
CA VAL A 79 -14.45 -15.83 -15.33
C VAL A 79 -14.28 -14.96 -14.09
N ASP A 80 -13.07 -14.44 -13.90
CA ASP A 80 -12.72 -13.50 -12.83
C ASP A 80 -13.13 -13.95 -11.42
N SER A 81 -14.00 -13.18 -10.77
CA SER A 81 -14.40 -13.27 -9.36
C SER A 81 -15.42 -14.38 -9.07
N VAL A 82 -16.03 -14.96 -10.10
CA VAL A 82 -17.08 -15.98 -9.97
C VAL A 82 -16.62 -17.25 -10.70
N LYS A 83 -15.99 -18.14 -9.94
CA LYS A 83 -15.48 -19.42 -10.43
C LYS A 83 -16.07 -20.58 -9.63
N ALA A 84 -16.66 -21.53 -10.34
CA ALA A 84 -17.07 -22.81 -9.79
C ALA A 84 -15.86 -23.74 -9.68
N GLY A 85 -15.85 -24.59 -8.64
CA GLY A 85 -14.77 -25.55 -8.39
C GLY A 85 -13.50 -24.95 -7.78
N VAL A 86 -13.52 -23.68 -7.39
CA VAL A 86 -12.40 -22.96 -6.77
C VAL A 86 -12.75 -22.57 -5.35
N ASN A 87 -11.79 -22.73 -4.44
CA ASN A 87 -11.97 -22.45 -3.02
C ASN A 87 -10.95 -21.39 -2.57
N GLY A 88 -11.33 -20.51 -1.66
CA GLY A 88 -10.38 -19.66 -0.94
C GLY A 88 -9.64 -20.41 0.15
N LEU A 89 -8.36 -20.11 0.36
CA LEU A 89 -7.58 -20.69 1.46
C LEU A 89 -6.95 -19.59 2.30
N ILE A 90 -7.10 -19.70 3.61
CA ILE A 90 -6.56 -18.76 4.58
C ILE A 90 -5.74 -19.54 5.60
N ILE A 91 -4.50 -19.09 5.82
CA ILE A 91 -3.60 -19.68 6.81
C ILE A 91 -3.10 -18.55 7.69
N GLN A 92 -3.34 -18.62 9.00
CA GLN A 92 -2.78 -17.68 9.95
C GLN A 92 -1.75 -18.39 10.82
N SER A 93 -0.61 -17.73 11.01
CA SER A 93 0.43 -18.17 11.93
C SER A 93 0.86 -17.00 12.83
N ARG A 94 1.41 -17.27 14.00
CA ARG A 94 1.89 -16.26 14.95
C ARG A 94 3.32 -16.53 15.43
N LYS A 95 4.00 -15.48 15.86
CA LYS A 95 5.30 -15.52 16.52
C LYS A 95 5.37 -14.42 17.58
N LYS A 96 6.08 -14.62 18.70
CA LYS A 96 6.22 -13.56 19.71
C LYS A 96 7.13 -12.46 19.19
N LYS A 97 6.89 -11.22 19.63
CA LYS A 97 7.73 -10.05 19.30
C LYS A 97 9.19 -10.26 19.69
N VAL A 98 9.43 -10.82 20.88
CA VAL A 98 10.79 -11.07 21.40
C VAL A 98 11.57 -12.03 20.48
N ASP A 99 10.92 -13.04 19.93
CA ASP A 99 11.57 -14.04 19.06
C ASP A 99 11.95 -13.46 17.67
N LEU A 100 11.36 -12.32 17.30
CA LEU A 100 11.68 -11.58 16.08
C LEU A 100 12.84 -10.59 16.27
N LEU A 101 13.27 -10.37 17.53
CA LEU A 101 14.42 -9.55 17.88
C LEU A 101 15.73 -10.35 17.94
N SER A 102 15.65 -11.68 17.82
CA SER A 102 16.82 -12.55 17.75
C SER A 102 17.45 -12.53 16.36
N GLU A 103 18.77 -12.35 16.29
CA GLU A 103 19.55 -12.46 15.05
C GLU A 103 19.40 -13.84 14.38
N VAL A 104 19.19 -14.88 15.19
CA VAL A 104 18.95 -16.24 14.69
C VAL A 104 17.47 -16.39 14.36
N ALA A 105 17.17 -16.51 13.07
CA ALA A 105 15.84 -16.83 12.59
C ALA A 105 15.45 -18.26 12.99
N GLU A 106 14.86 -18.45 14.17
CA GLU A 106 14.18 -19.71 14.51
C GLU A 106 12.99 -19.93 13.57
N GLU A 107 12.89 -21.14 13.00
CA GLU A 107 12.05 -21.43 11.82
C GLU A 107 10.53 -21.51 12.10
N ASP A 108 10.08 -21.74 13.34
CA ASP A 108 8.69 -22.20 13.52
C ASP A 108 7.72 -21.08 13.92
N TRP A 109 7.03 -20.54 12.91
CA TRP A 109 5.78 -19.81 13.12
C TRP A 109 4.69 -20.79 13.60
N GLU A 110 4.05 -20.50 14.73
CA GLU A 110 2.96 -21.33 15.26
C GLU A 110 1.70 -21.16 14.40
N VAL A 111 1.25 -22.23 13.74
CA VAL A 111 0.02 -22.19 12.93
C VAL A 111 -1.19 -22.06 13.85
N CYS A 112 -1.92 -20.96 13.73
CA CYS A 112 -3.15 -20.71 14.49
C CYS A 112 -4.32 -21.46 13.86
N PHE A 113 -4.51 -21.31 12.55
CA PHE A 113 -5.55 -22.01 11.81
C PHE A 113 -5.25 -22.11 10.32
N LYS A 114 -5.97 -23.04 9.67
CA LYS A 114 -6.03 -23.20 8.21
C LYS A 114 -7.49 -23.39 7.81
N HIS A 115 -8.06 -22.39 7.15
CA HIS A 115 -9.47 -22.40 6.74
C HIS A 115 -9.59 -22.46 5.23
N LEU A 116 -10.33 -23.47 4.77
CA LEU A 116 -10.78 -23.60 3.40
C LEU A 116 -12.21 -23.06 3.30
N LEU A 117 -12.42 -22.09 2.42
CA LEU A 117 -13.72 -21.50 2.15
C LEU A 117 -14.42 -22.26 1.02
N SER A 118 -15.76 -22.22 1.02
CA SER A 118 -16.59 -22.94 0.06
C SER A 118 -16.57 -22.33 -1.35
N GLY A 119 -15.96 -21.16 -1.53
CA GLY A 119 -15.80 -20.51 -2.82
C GLY A 119 -14.62 -19.54 -2.84
N PRO A 120 -14.35 -18.89 -3.99
CA PRO A 120 -13.17 -18.03 -4.16
C PRO A 120 -13.26 -16.77 -3.31
N ILE A 121 -12.10 -16.30 -2.83
CA ILE A 121 -11.96 -15.00 -2.17
C ILE A 121 -11.72 -13.95 -3.24
N THR A 122 -12.34 -12.79 -3.08
CA THR A 122 -12.22 -11.70 -4.05
C THR A 122 -11.65 -10.43 -3.45
N LYS A 123 -11.91 -10.18 -2.16
CA LYS A 123 -11.43 -9.00 -1.44
C LYS A 123 -11.10 -9.32 0.00
N ILE A 124 -10.19 -8.51 0.54
CA ILE A 124 -9.79 -8.51 1.95
C ILE A 124 -9.87 -7.07 2.43
N SER A 125 -10.33 -6.88 3.66
CA SER A 125 -10.23 -5.61 4.35
C SER A 125 -9.64 -5.79 5.75
N LYS A 126 -8.65 -4.96 6.09
CA LYS A 126 -8.08 -4.87 7.44
C LYS A 126 -8.78 -3.71 8.17
N SER A 127 -9.04 -3.89 9.47
CA SER A 127 -9.49 -2.76 10.30
C SER A 127 -8.41 -1.67 10.39
N ALA A 128 -8.79 -0.48 10.85
CA ALA A 128 -7.82 0.58 11.11
C ALA A 128 -6.78 0.13 12.15
N GLU A 129 -5.55 0.65 12.09
CA GLU A 129 -4.52 0.28 13.08
C GLU A 129 -4.96 0.66 14.51
N GLY A 130 -4.62 -0.16 15.51
CA GLY A 130 -4.95 0.10 16.91
C GLY A 130 -6.42 -0.18 17.31
N THR A 131 -7.18 -0.92 16.49
CA THR A 131 -8.49 -1.46 16.87
C THR A 131 -8.35 -2.93 17.31
N ASP A 132 -8.70 -3.21 18.57
CA ASP A 132 -8.48 -4.55 19.15
C ASP A 132 -9.62 -5.55 18.85
N SER A 133 -10.78 -5.07 18.40
CA SER A 133 -12.00 -5.91 18.31
C SER A 133 -12.06 -6.79 17.07
N HIS A 134 -11.51 -6.35 15.93
CA HIS A 134 -11.60 -7.07 14.66
C HIS A 134 -10.26 -7.03 13.92
N GLN A 135 -9.75 -8.20 13.51
CA GLN A 135 -8.46 -8.25 12.81
C GLN A 135 -8.63 -7.89 11.32
N PHE A 136 -9.42 -8.68 10.60
CA PHE A 136 -9.64 -8.54 9.17
C PHE A 136 -10.92 -9.26 8.73
N ALA A 137 -11.45 -8.84 7.59
CA ALA A 137 -12.60 -9.41 6.92
C ALA A 137 -12.22 -9.94 5.53
N ILE A 138 -12.84 -11.04 5.14
CA ILE A 138 -12.62 -11.69 3.84
C ILE A 138 -13.94 -11.84 3.12
N LEU A 139 -14.03 -11.26 1.92
CA LEU A 139 -15.15 -11.44 1.02
C LEU A 139 -14.93 -12.67 0.15
N TYR A 140 -15.89 -13.58 0.18
CA TYR A 140 -15.92 -14.74 -0.70
C TYR A 140 -17.33 -14.97 -1.25
N HIS A 141 -17.41 -15.68 -2.36
CA HIS A 141 -18.66 -15.90 -3.08
C HIS A 141 -18.96 -17.38 -3.15
N VAL A 142 -20.20 -17.75 -2.86
CA VAL A 142 -20.68 -19.12 -2.99
C VAL A 142 -21.77 -19.12 -4.05
N MET A 143 -21.56 -19.93 -5.09
CA MET A 143 -22.56 -20.19 -6.11
C MET A 143 -23.38 -21.40 -5.68
N ASP A 144 -24.69 -21.22 -5.62
CA ASP A 144 -25.66 -22.25 -5.22
C ASP A 144 -26.74 -22.28 -6.31
N ASP A 145 -26.66 -23.27 -7.19
CA ASP A 145 -27.42 -23.37 -8.45
C ASP A 145 -27.33 -22.11 -9.34
N GLN A 146 -28.36 -21.26 -9.32
CA GLN A 146 -28.46 -20.02 -10.10
C GLN A 146 -28.19 -18.76 -9.26
N ASP A 147 -28.08 -18.90 -7.94
CA ASP A 147 -27.92 -17.78 -7.03
C ASP A 147 -26.48 -17.62 -6.57
N ILE A 148 -26.01 -16.38 -6.53
CA ILE A 148 -24.73 -16.02 -5.93
C ILE A 148 -24.99 -15.44 -4.54
N LYS A 149 -24.36 -16.02 -3.53
CA LYS A 149 -24.38 -15.54 -2.15
C LYS A 149 -23.01 -14.94 -1.81
N HIS A 150 -23.02 -13.73 -1.26
CA HIS A 150 -21.80 -13.02 -0.88
C HIS A 150 -21.61 -13.09 0.64
N PHE A 151 -20.52 -13.71 1.07
CA PHE A 151 -20.20 -13.86 2.48
C PHE A 151 -18.99 -13.01 2.84
N VAL A 152 -19.05 -12.38 4.01
CA VAL A 152 -17.92 -11.76 4.66
C VAL A 152 -17.57 -12.57 5.90
N ARG A 153 -16.45 -13.28 5.86
CA ARG A 153 -15.90 -13.93 7.05
C ARG A 153 -15.10 -12.91 7.84
N LEU A 154 -15.54 -12.62 9.05
CA LEU A 154 -14.85 -11.72 9.97
C LEU A 154 -14.02 -12.53 10.96
N TYR A 155 -12.74 -12.21 11.07
CA TYR A 155 -11.83 -12.77 12.06
C TYR A 155 -11.61 -11.79 13.21
N TYR A 156 -11.73 -12.29 14.43
CA TYR A 156 -11.63 -11.50 15.67
C TYR A 156 -11.03 -12.34 16.80
N PHE A 157 -10.58 -11.68 17.86
CA PHE A 157 -10.20 -12.36 19.09
C PHE A 157 -11.38 -12.38 20.06
N SER A 158 -11.79 -13.57 20.50
CA SER A 158 -12.94 -13.69 21.40
C SER A 158 -12.61 -13.16 22.80
N THR A 159 -13.56 -12.45 23.39
CA THR A 159 -13.51 -12.02 24.80
C THR A 159 -13.55 -13.20 25.76
N ASP A 160 -14.20 -14.30 25.37
CA ASP A 160 -14.44 -15.47 26.21
C ASP A 160 -13.13 -16.22 26.55
N ASN A 161 -12.12 -16.14 25.67
CA ASN A 161 -10.83 -16.82 25.82
C ASN A 161 -9.68 -15.84 26.12
N HIS A 162 -9.96 -14.72 26.78
CA HIS A 162 -8.98 -13.65 27.05
C HIS A 162 -8.22 -13.19 25.78
N GLY A 163 -8.86 -13.23 24.61
CA GLY A 163 -8.26 -12.83 23.34
C GLY A 163 -7.15 -13.75 22.80
N THR A 164 -6.98 -14.95 23.35
CA THR A 164 -5.85 -15.84 22.97
C THR A 164 -6.11 -16.65 21.70
N THR A 165 -7.38 -16.90 21.35
CA THR A 165 -7.78 -17.66 20.15
C THR A 165 -8.47 -16.75 19.13
N SER A 166 -8.03 -16.86 17.88
CA SER A 166 -8.71 -16.22 16.75
C SER A 166 -9.98 -17.02 16.42
N GLU A 167 -11.11 -16.37 16.46
CA GLU A 167 -12.43 -16.90 16.11
C GLU A 167 -12.94 -16.22 14.83
N TYR A 168 -13.96 -16.81 14.21
CA TYR A 168 -14.59 -16.20 13.04
C TYR A 168 -16.11 -16.30 13.07
N LYS A 169 -16.77 -15.43 12.30
CA LYS A 169 -18.19 -15.54 11.95
C LYS A 169 -18.40 -15.16 10.48
N ASP A 170 -19.37 -15.80 9.85
CA ASP A 170 -19.75 -15.52 8.47
C ASP A 170 -20.97 -14.60 8.45
N LEU A 171 -20.83 -13.47 7.76
CA LEU A 171 -21.88 -12.47 7.56
C LEU A 171 -22.38 -12.58 6.12
N LEU A 172 -23.68 -12.77 5.93
CA LEU A 172 -24.28 -12.82 4.59
C LEU A 172 -24.69 -11.41 4.18
N LEU A 173 -24.08 -10.90 3.11
CA LEU A 173 -24.42 -9.60 2.55
C LEU A 173 -25.72 -9.68 1.72
N PRO A 174 -26.51 -8.59 1.66
CA PRO A 174 -27.80 -8.58 1.01
C PRO A 174 -27.70 -8.54 -0.52
N GLY A 175 -28.56 -9.32 -1.19
CA GLY A 175 -28.68 -9.38 -2.65
C GLY A 175 -27.69 -10.34 -3.31
N ASN A 176 -27.81 -10.45 -4.63
CA ASN A 176 -27.01 -11.32 -5.50
C ASN A 176 -26.11 -10.52 -6.48
N THR A 177 -26.15 -9.19 -6.39
CA THR A 177 -25.31 -8.29 -7.19
C THR A 177 -23.87 -8.38 -6.72
N MET A 178 -22.93 -8.52 -7.66
CA MET A 178 -21.51 -8.67 -7.37
C MET A 178 -20.97 -7.54 -6.50
N ILE A 179 -20.10 -7.92 -5.56
CA ILE A 179 -19.48 -7.00 -4.61
C ILE A 179 -18.02 -6.81 -5.00
N ASN A 180 -17.65 -5.58 -5.32
CA ASN A 180 -16.35 -5.24 -5.92
C ASN A 180 -15.34 -4.69 -4.90
N ALA A 181 -15.81 -4.16 -3.76
CA ALA A 181 -14.99 -3.60 -2.70
C ALA A 181 -15.70 -3.74 -1.35
N ILE A 182 -14.90 -3.93 -0.30
CA ILE A 182 -15.34 -3.94 1.09
C ILE A 182 -14.35 -3.16 1.96
N SER A 183 -14.85 -2.50 2.99
CA SER A 183 -14.07 -1.97 4.11
C SER A 183 -14.71 -2.41 5.42
N LEU A 184 -13.90 -3.05 6.25
CA LEU A 184 -14.24 -3.40 7.60
C LEU A 184 -14.04 -2.18 8.49
N GLU A 185 -15.11 -1.78 9.16
CA GLU A 185 -15.12 -0.75 10.18
C GLU A 185 -15.41 -1.35 11.55
N GLN A 186 -15.38 -0.52 12.60
CA GLN A 186 -15.58 -0.99 13.98
C GLN A 186 -16.99 -1.57 14.22
N ASP A 187 -18.00 -0.95 13.63
CA ASP A 187 -19.42 -1.21 13.87
C ASP A 187 -20.20 -1.48 12.58
N THR A 188 -19.53 -1.40 11.42
CA THR A 188 -20.17 -1.52 10.11
C THR A 188 -19.27 -2.22 9.10
N ILE A 189 -19.88 -2.68 8.02
CA ILE A 189 -19.19 -3.04 6.78
C ILE A 189 -19.64 -2.05 5.72
N LEU A 190 -18.68 -1.31 5.17
CA LEU A 190 -18.86 -0.50 3.99
C LEU A 190 -18.54 -1.37 2.77
N TYR A 191 -19.40 -1.36 1.76
CA TYR A 191 -19.19 -2.18 0.57
C TYR A 191 -19.76 -1.54 -0.67
N SER A 192 -19.23 -1.90 -1.83
CA SER A 192 -19.70 -1.41 -3.13
C SER A 192 -20.10 -2.59 -4.01
N ARG A 193 -21.13 -2.37 -4.83
CA ARG A 193 -21.70 -3.38 -5.73
C ARG A 193 -21.54 -2.93 -7.18
N ASP A 194 -21.50 -3.91 -8.08
CA ASP A 194 -21.39 -3.68 -9.51
C ASP A 194 -22.34 -4.63 -10.27
N PRO A 195 -23.37 -4.13 -10.97
CA PRO A 195 -23.78 -2.72 -11.07
C PRO A 195 -24.59 -2.25 -9.85
N ASP A 196 -24.55 -0.95 -9.52
CA ASP A 196 -25.43 -0.34 -8.50
C ASP A 196 -25.73 1.12 -8.84
N SER A 197 -26.87 1.64 -8.38
CA SER A 197 -27.19 3.07 -8.49
C SER A 197 -26.46 3.92 -7.44
N TYR A 198 -25.89 3.27 -6.43
CA TYR A 198 -25.18 3.91 -5.33
C TYR A 198 -23.73 3.49 -5.34
N ARG A 199 -22.83 4.42 -5.02
CA ARG A 199 -21.37 4.18 -5.04
C ARG A 199 -20.92 3.24 -3.93
N PHE A 200 -21.66 3.21 -2.83
CA PHE A 200 -21.41 2.31 -1.73
C PHE A 200 -22.70 2.05 -0.95
N ARG A 201 -22.62 1.12 0.00
CA ARG A 201 -23.65 0.75 0.96
C ARG A 201 -22.99 0.50 2.30
N VAL A 202 -23.72 0.79 3.36
CA VAL A 202 -23.30 0.53 4.74
C VAL A 202 -24.20 -0.54 5.32
N ALA A 203 -23.62 -1.59 5.87
CA ALA A 203 -24.34 -2.59 6.66
C ALA A 203 -23.86 -2.54 8.11
N ALA A 204 -24.79 -2.54 9.07
CA ALA A 204 -24.44 -2.58 10.48
C ALA A 204 -23.93 -3.96 10.87
N LEU A 205 -22.88 -4.01 11.71
CA LEU A 205 -22.47 -5.24 12.37
C LEU A 205 -23.38 -5.51 13.58
N PRO A 206 -23.72 -6.77 13.87
CA PRO A 206 -24.49 -7.11 15.07
C PRO A 206 -23.74 -6.77 16.36
N ASP A 207 -24.42 -6.21 17.36
CA ASP A 207 -23.81 -5.88 18.67
C ASP A 207 -23.25 -7.12 19.39
N ASN A 208 -23.84 -8.30 19.16
CA ASN A 208 -23.46 -9.58 19.75
C ASN A 208 -22.45 -10.37 18.88
N LEU A 209 -21.75 -9.70 17.96
CA LEU A 209 -20.83 -10.37 17.04
C LEU A 209 -19.69 -11.09 17.76
N LEU A 210 -19.21 -10.55 18.88
CA LEU A 210 -18.12 -11.15 19.66
C LEU A 210 -18.58 -12.19 20.67
N LEU A 211 -19.89 -12.46 20.81
CA LEU A 211 -20.42 -13.44 21.76
C LEU A 211 -20.51 -14.85 21.14
N SER A 212 -20.41 -15.89 21.98
CA SER A 212 -20.69 -17.27 21.58
C SER A 212 -22.11 -17.44 20.97
N PRO A 213 -22.33 -18.39 20.04
CA PRO A 213 -21.38 -19.38 19.53
C PRO A 213 -20.39 -18.80 18.50
N HIS A 214 -19.16 -19.32 18.49
CA HIS A 214 -18.08 -18.91 17.58
C HIS A 214 -17.83 -19.93 16.45
N SER A 215 -17.20 -19.44 15.37
CA SER A 215 -16.60 -20.27 14.32
C SER A 215 -17.60 -21.27 13.74
N LYS A 216 -17.23 -22.56 13.63
CA LYS A 216 -18.09 -23.62 13.05
C LYS A 216 -19.42 -23.82 13.78
N LYS A 217 -19.54 -23.36 15.02
CA LYS A 217 -20.79 -23.44 15.79
C LYS A 217 -21.72 -22.27 15.51
N SER A 218 -21.22 -21.18 14.94
CA SER A 218 -22.03 -20.04 14.53
C SER A 218 -22.72 -20.34 13.21
N SER A 219 -24.02 -20.11 13.15
CA SER A 219 -24.72 -20.00 11.87
C SER A 219 -24.30 -18.70 11.15
N PRO A 220 -24.36 -18.66 9.80
CA PRO A 220 -24.20 -17.42 9.07
C PRO A 220 -25.22 -16.37 9.53
N ILE A 221 -24.77 -15.12 9.69
CA ILE A 221 -25.61 -14.02 10.16
C ILE A 221 -26.02 -13.16 8.96
N PRO A 222 -27.31 -13.11 8.58
CA PRO A 222 -27.76 -12.23 7.52
C PRO A 222 -27.71 -10.76 7.97
N LEU A 223 -27.06 -9.91 7.20
CA LEU A 223 -27.07 -8.47 7.43
C LEU A 223 -28.34 -7.87 6.84
N THR A 224 -29.28 -7.51 7.72
CA THR A 224 -30.60 -6.98 7.36
C THR A 224 -30.76 -5.48 7.60
N THR A 225 -29.79 -4.87 8.28
CA THR A 225 -29.81 -3.45 8.65
C THR A 225 -28.69 -2.71 7.93
N GLY A 226 -29.03 -1.60 7.30
CA GLY A 226 -28.04 -0.82 6.56
C GLY A 226 -28.62 0.41 5.88
N GLN A 227 -27.80 1.05 5.06
CA GLN A 227 -28.11 2.30 4.40
C GLN A 227 -27.49 2.36 3.01
N THR A 228 -28.23 2.90 2.04
CA THR A 228 -27.69 3.21 0.71
C THR A 228 -26.75 4.40 0.79
N GLY A 229 -25.64 4.37 0.07
CA GLY A 229 -24.67 5.47 0.00
C GLY A 229 -25.09 6.63 -0.91
N ASP A 230 -24.09 7.40 -1.32
CA ASP A 230 -24.15 8.43 -2.36
C ASP A 230 -24.59 7.84 -3.72
N LEU A 231 -25.43 8.59 -4.45
CA LEU A 231 -25.86 8.23 -5.82
C LEU A 231 -24.71 8.36 -6.83
N ALA A 232 -24.43 7.28 -7.56
CA ALA A 232 -23.46 7.30 -8.65
C ALA A 232 -23.88 8.31 -9.73
N LYS A 233 -23.10 9.39 -9.89
CA LYS A 233 -23.35 10.40 -10.93
C LYS A 233 -22.58 10.04 -12.20
N SER A 234 -23.24 10.19 -13.34
CA SER A 234 -22.66 9.95 -14.68
C SER A 234 -21.35 10.70 -14.92
N ASN A 235 -21.19 11.87 -14.30
CA ASN A 235 -20.07 12.77 -14.54
C ASN A 235 -18.77 12.29 -13.89
N TYR A 236 -18.85 11.31 -12.97
CA TYR A 236 -17.70 10.77 -12.24
C TYR A 236 -17.06 9.57 -12.92
N GLN A 237 -17.68 9.04 -13.98
CA GLN A 237 -17.20 7.90 -14.74
C GLN A 237 -16.93 8.31 -16.21
N PRO A 238 -15.80 7.90 -16.80
CA PRO A 238 -15.57 8.13 -18.21
C PRO A 238 -16.43 7.20 -19.09
N ASN A 239 -16.81 7.69 -20.26
CA ASN A 239 -17.42 6.85 -21.30
C ASN A 239 -16.45 5.74 -21.75
N ALA A 240 -16.99 4.60 -22.18
CA ALA A 240 -16.22 3.46 -22.68
C ALA A 240 -15.18 2.94 -21.66
N THR A 241 -15.62 2.75 -20.41
CA THR A 241 -14.83 2.07 -19.38
C THR A 241 -14.61 0.60 -19.79
N GLU A 242 -13.36 0.16 -19.83
CA GLU A 242 -12.96 -1.22 -20.10
C GLU A 242 -12.80 -2.01 -18.80
N LEU A 243 -12.11 -1.41 -17.82
CA LEU A 243 -11.87 -1.98 -16.49
C LEU A 243 -12.13 -0.94 -15.41
N TYR A 244 -12.55 -1.43 -14.24
CA TYR A 244 -12.81 -0.62 -13.07
C TYR A 244 -12.22 -1.29 -11.82
N THR A 245 -11.64 -0.48 -10.94
CA THR A 245 -11.29 -0.89 -9.58
C THR A 245 -11.56 0.26 -8.63
N GLY A 246 -11.87 -0.06 -7.39
CA GLY A 246 -12.15 0.96 -6.38
C GLY A 246 -11.73 0.52 -4.99
N LEU A 247 -11.61 1.53 -4.13
CA LEU A 247 -11.43 1.40 -2.70
C LEU A 247 -12.38 2.33 -1.98
N LEU A 248 -12.73 1.94 -0.77
CA LEU A 248 -13.57 2.74 0.10
C LEU A 248 -13.13 2.54 1.54
N CYS A 249 -13.37 3.52 2.40
CA CYS A 249 -13.20 3.39 3.84
C CYS A 249 -13.99 4.46 4.60
N LYS A 250 -14.23 4.21 5.89
CA LYS A 250 -14.71 5.23 6.83
C LYS A 250 -13.56 6.17 7.21
N LEU A 251 -13.84 7.46 7.19
CA LEU A 251 -13.00 8.50 7.79
C LEU A 251 -13.51 8.83 9.19
N TYR A 252 -12.59 9.25 10.06
CA TYR A 252 -12.95 9.74 11.39
C TYR A 252 -13.82 11.00 11.30
N SER A 253 -14.80 11.09 12.21
CA SER A 253 -15.51 12.33 12.51
C SER A 253 -15.60 12.46 14.03
N SER A 254 -15.37 13.67 14.51
CA SER A 254 -15.61 14.06 15.91
C SER A 254 -17.10 14.10 16.25
N ASN A 255 -17.97 14.25 15.25
CA ASN A 255 -19.41 14.21 15.43
C ASN A 255 -19.90 12.75 15.36
N PRO A 256 -20.43 12.17 16.45
CA PRO A 256 -20.91 10.78 16.46
C PRO A 256 -22.11 10.56 15.53
N GLN A 257 -22.81 11.62 15.12
CA GLN A 257 -23.92 11.52 14.18
C GLN A 257 -23.48 11.50 12.71
N THR A 258 -22.21 11.79 12.43
CA THR A 258 -21.69 11.88 11.07
C THR A 258 -20.93 10.62 10.71
N TYR A 259 -21.38 9.97 9.64
CA TYR A 259 -20.69 8.86 9.01
C TYR A 259 -20.01 9.34 7.73
N ARG A 260 -18.68 9.53 7.76
CA ARG A 260 -17.91 10.04 6.63
C ARG A 260 -17.28 8.90 5.84
N VAL A 261 -17.49 8.89 4.53
CA VAL A 261 -16.96 7.88 3.61
C VAL A 261 -16.00 8.52 2.64
N TYR A 262 -14.82 7.92 2.54
CA TYR A 262 -13.90 8.12 1.43
C TYR A 262 -14.10 7.03 0.39
N SER A 263 -14.17 7.41 -0.89
CA SER A 263 -14.14 6.45 -2.00
C SER A 263 -13.22 6.92 -3.11
N LEU A 264 -12.41 5.98 -3.61
CA LEU A 264 -11.54 6.11 -4.76
C LEU A 264 -12.02 5.15 -5.84
N ASP A 265 -12.32 5.70 -7.00
CA ASP A 265 -12.74 4.98 -8.20
C ASP A 265 -11.69 5.19 -9.28
N VAL A 266 -11.11 4.11 -9.81
CA VAL A 266 -10.16 4.16 -10.93
C VAL A 266 -10.74 3.40 -12.12
N TYR A 267 -10.86 4.10 -13.23
CA TYR A 267 -11.40 3.58 -14.48
C TYR A 267 -10.30 3.55 -15.54
N LYS A 268 -10.17 2.42 -16.23
CA LYS A 268 -9.36 2.30 -17.44
C LYS A 268 -10.25 2.49 -18.65
N THR A 269 -9.84 3.41 -19.51
CA THR A 269 -10.32 3.52 -20.89
C THR A 269 -9.19 3.13 -21.83
N LYS A 270 -9.49 3.02 -23.13
CA LYS A 270 -8.49 2.73 -24.16
C LYS A 270 -7.22 3.61 -24.09
N TYR A 271 -7.34 4.87 -23.66
CA TYR A 271 -6.25 5.85 -23.71
C TYR A 271 -5.83 6.42 -22.35
N LEU A 272 -6.70 6.37 -21.35
CA LEU A 272 -6.53 7.09 -20.09
C LEU A 272 -6.95 6.22 -18.89
N PHE A 273 -6.22 6.37 -17.80
CA PHE A 273 -6.71 6.08 -16.47
C PHE A 273 -7.40 7.33 -15.91
N HIS A 274 -8.64 7.18 -15.45
CA HIS A 274 -9.41 8.21 -14.79
C HIS A 274 -9.54 7.84 -13.32
N SER A 275 -8.97 8.66 -12.43
CA SER A 275 -9.18 8.50 -10.99
C SER A 275 -10.19 9.53 -10.49
N SER A 276 -11.09 9.09 -9.62
CA SER A 276 -12.14 9.91 -9.01
C SER A 276 -12.14 9.63 -7.51
N VAL A 277 -11.81 10.65 -6.74
CA VAL A 277 -11.80 10.65 -5.28
C VAL A 277 -12.97 11.49 -4.81
N THR A 278 -13.64 11.01 -3.77
CA THR A 278 -14.75 11.75 -3.16
C THR A 278 -14.85 11.50 -1.67
N ILE A 279 -15.31 12.51 -0.96
CA ILE A 279 -15.68 12.43 0.45
C ILE A 279 -17.17 12.78 0.57
N SER A 280 -17.94 11.89 1.19
CA SER A 280 -19.38 12.08 1.42
C SER A 280 -19.73 11.83 2.88
N ASP A 281 -20.54 12.71 3.45
CA ASP A 281 -21.05 12.60 4.83
C ASP A 281 -22.49 12.10 4.82
N GLY A 282 -22.79 11.12 5.65
CA GLY A 282 -24.14 10.63 5.91
C GLY A 282 -24.45 10.64 7.40
N VAL A 283 -25.67 10.25 7.74
CA VAL A 283 -26.08 10.00 9.13
C VAL A 283 -25.52 8.64 9.57
N ALA A 284 -24.95 8.57 10.77
CA ALA A 284 -24.53 7.32 11.37
C ALA A 284 -25.73 6.40 11.64
N LEU A 285 -25.58 5.12 11.30
CA LEU A 285 -26.58 4.09 11.59
C LEU A 285 -26.81 4.01 13.10
N SER A 286 -28.07 4.13 13.52
CA SER A 286 -28.44 3.85 14.90
C SER A 286 -28.66 2.34 15.07
N PRO A 287 -28.25 1.73 16.19
CA PRO A 287 -28.60 0.33 16.49
C PRO A 287 -30.12 0.11 16.62
N LYS A 288 -30.92 1.19 16.70
CA LYS A 288 -32.38 1.14 16.66
C LYS A 288 -32.96 1.11 15.25
N ASP A 289 -32.14 1.34 14.23
CA ASP A 289 -32.60 1.31 12.85
C ASP A 289 -32.95 -0.13 12.46
N HIS A 290 -34.09 -0.31 11.81
CA HIS A 290 -34.54 -1.59 11.33
C HIS A 290 -34.72 -1.53 9.82
N GLY A 291 -34.06 -2.45 9.11
CA GLY A 291 -34.12 -2.54 7.65
C GLY A 291 -33.10 -1.66 6.93
N PHE A 292 -33.29 -1.54 5.61
CA PHE A 292 -32.44 -0.72 4.76
C PHE A 292 -33.09 0.63 4.49
N ASN A 293 -32.45 1.69 4.99
CA ASN A 293 -32.93 3.06 4.80
C ASN A 293 -32.20 3.74 3.62
N THR A 294 -32.91 4.62 2.92
CA THR A 294 -32.30 5.53 1.95
C THR A 294 -31.53 6.60 2.70
N GLY A 295 -30.21 6.61 2.60
CA GLY A 295 -29.38 7.58 3.28
C GLY A 295 -29.46 8.97 2.65
N ASN A 296 -29.54 10.02 3.47
CA ASN A 296 -29.24 11.37 3.01
C ASN A 296 -27.73 11.58 3.07
N TRP A 297 -27.09 11.82 1.93
CA TRP A 297 -25.65 11.99 1.82
C TRP A 297 -25.31 13.37 1.29
N VAL A 298 -24.47 14.08 2.04
CA VAL A 298 -23.94 15.38 1.67
C VAL A 298 -22.54 15.21 1.09
N PHE A 299 -22.40 15.61 -0.16
CA PHE A 299 -21.12 15.63 -0.85
C PHE A 299 -20.20 16.70 -0.24
N ARG A 300 -18.97 16.32 0.14
CA ARG A 300 -18.01 17.23 0.79
C ARG A 300 -16.91 17.69 -0.14
N ASP A 301 -16.27 16.73 -0.80
CA ASP A 301 -15.09 17.02 -1.60
C ASP A 301 -14.99 16.08 -2.80
N HIS A 302 -14.48 16.61 -3.91
CA HIS A 302 -14.21 15.90 -5.15
C HIS A 302 -12.82 16.23 -5.67
N PHE A 303 -12.05 15.19 -5.95
CA PHE A 303 -10.85 15.32 -6.76
C PHE A 303 -10.91 14.33 -7.92
N SER A 304 -10.53 14.75 -9.11
CA SER A 304 -10.38 13.83 -10.25
C SER A 304 -9.06 14.08 -10.95
N SER A 305 -8.38 12.99 -11.32
CA SER A 305 -7.16 13.03 -12.12
C SER A 305 -7.31 12.19 -13.39
N LYS A 306 -6.57 12.58 -14.43
CA LYS A 306 -6.49 11.85 -15.69
C LYS A 306 -5.03 11.59 -16.01
N ASP A 307 -4.67 10.32 -16.03
CA ASP A 307 -3.32 9.87 -16.35
C ASP A 307 -3.33 9.15 -17.68
N LYS A 308 -2.39 9.50 -18.57
CA LYS A 308 -2.27 8.83 -19.86
C LYS A 308 -1.83 7.39 -19.66
N VAL A 309 -2.54 6.45 -20.30
CA VAL A 309 -2.03 5.11 -20.56
C VAL A 309 -0.96 5.34 -21.64
N ILE A 310 0.31 5.33 -21.26
CA ILE A 310 1.39 5.37 -22.25
C ILE A 310 1.31 4.02 -22.95
N ILE A 311 0.69 4.00 -24.12
CA ILE A 311 0.91 2.93 -25.08
C ILE A 311 2.33 3.19 -25.55
N ASP A 312 3.26 2.31 -25.19
CA ASP A 312 4.63 2.38 -25.71
C ASP A 312 4.54 2.06 -27.20
N GLU A 313 4.23 3.08 -28.00
CA GLU A 313 4.40 3.02 -29.43
C GLU A 313 5.90 3.07 -29.67
N ASN A 314 6.53 1.89 -29.73
CA ASN A 314 7.88 1.77 -30.24
C ASN A 314 7.90 2.32 -31.67
N LEU A 315 8.22 3.60 -31.81
CA LEU A 315 8.65 4.21 -33.06
C LEU A 315 10.07 3.70 -33.31
N GLU A 316 10.17 2.48 -33.84
CA GLU A 316 11.39 2.03 -34.49
C GLU A 316 11.68 3.00 -35.64
N TYR A 317 12.77 3.76 -35.50
CA TYR A 317 13.33 4.57 -36.57
C TYR A 317 13.55 3.68 -37.81
N MET A 318 12.74 3.93 -38.84
CA MET A 318 12.91 3.32 -40.15
C MET A 318 14.28 3.71 -40.74
N THR A 319 15.16 2.73 -40.90
CA THR A 319 16.13 2.73 -42.00
C THR A 319 16.00 1.42 -42.77
N PHE A 320 15.21 1.48 -43.84
CA PHE A 320 15.28 0.68 -45.07
C PHE A 320 15.71 -0.79 -44.94
N VAL A 321 14.75 -1.72 -44.74
CA VAL A 321 14.69 -2.96 -45.53
C VAL A 321 13.22 -3.41 -45.64
N ASP A 322 12.80 -3.68 -46.88
CA ASP A 322 11.53 -4.27 -47.31
C ASP A 322 11.12 -5.52 -46.50
N GLY A 323 9.84 -5.63 -46.15
CA GLY A 323 9.17 -6.94 -46.14
C GLY A 323 8.80 -7.63 -44.82
N ALA A 324 8.77 -6.96 -43.65
CA ALA A 324 8.21 -7.55 -42.43
C ALA A 324 7.10 -6.68 -41.82
N HIS A 325 5.87 -7.20 -41.81
CA HIS A 325 4.81 -6.67 -40.96
C HIS A 325 5.18 -6.93 -39.49
N PHE A 326 5.92 -6.01 -38.88
CA PHE A 326 6.13 -6.04 -37.44
C PHE A 326 4.83 -5.63 -36.75
N HIS A 327 4.24 -6.55 -36.00
CA HIS A 327 3.13 -6.25 -35.11
C HIS A 327 3.63 -5.24 -34.08
N GLN A 328 2.98 -4.09 -33.98
CA GLN A 328 3.20 -3.13 -32.89
C GLN A 328 2.99 -3.86 -31.56
N GLU A 329 4.07 -4.09 -30.80
CA GLU A 329 3.95 -4.54 -29.41
C GLU A 329 3.51 -3.34 -28.57
N THR A 330 2.21 -3.12 -28.49
CA THR A 330 1.63 -2.23 -27.48
C THR A 330 1.80 -2.90 -26.13
N THR A 331 2.70 -2.40 -25.28
CA THR A 331 2.75 -2.83 -23.88
C THR A 331 1.53 -2.25 -23.15
N GLU A 332 0.50 -3.07 -23.01
CA GLU A 332 -0.71 -2.68 -22.29
C GLU A 332 -0.37 -2.48 -20.80
N ILE A 333 -0.51 -1.25 -20.30
CA ILE A 333 -0.31 -0.98 -18.87
C ILE A 333 -1.38 -1.72 -18.06
N GLU A 334 -0.92 -2.54 -17.12
CA GLU A 334 -1.78 -3.25 -16.16
C GLU A 334 -2.64 -2.26 -15.36
N MET A 335 -3.87 -2.67 -15.01
CA MET A 335 -4.70 -1.88 -14.10
C MET A 335 -3.96 -1.66 -12.77
N PRO A 336 -3.81 -0.41 -12.29
CA PRO A 336 -3.21 -0.17 -10.98
C PRO A 336 -4.05 -0.86 -9.90
N LYS A 337 -3.37 -1.38 -8.89
CA LYS A 337 -4.00 -2.01 -7.72
C LYS A 337 -3.91 -1.02 -6.57
N PRO A 338 -4.88 -0.09 -6.43
CA PRO A 338 -4.81 0.87 -5.36
C PRO A 338 -4.80 0.14 -4.01
N SER A 339 -4.11 0.74 -3.06
CA SER A 339 -3.93 0.24 -1.70
C SER A 339 -4.23 1.37 -0.73
N ILE A 340 -4.74 1.02 0.45
CA ILE A 340 -5.12 1.98 1.47
C ILE A 340 -4.61 1.52 2.82
N SER A 341 -4.10 2.46 3.61
CA SER A 341 -3.73 2.24 5.01
C SER A 341 -4.27 3.36 5.87
N ARG A 342 -4.66 3.01 7.09
CA ARG A 342 -5.43 3.88 7.99
C ARG A 342 -4.80 3.85 9.37
N SER A 343 -4.51 5.03 9.90
CA SER A 343 -4.11 5.19 11.30
C SER A 343 -5.31 4.95 12.21
N ARG A 344 -5.13 5.08 13.53
CA ARG A 344 -6.19 4.83 14.51
C ARG A 344 -7.46 5.59 14.17
N TYR A 345 -8.57 4.86 14.11
CA TYR A 345 -9.91 5.36 13.74
C TYR A 345 -10.02 6.03 12.36
N GLY A 346 -9.01 5.94 11.50
CA GLY A 346 -8.99 6.62 10.20
C GLY A 346 -8.75 8.13 10.28
N LYS A 347 -7.99 8.59 11.29
CA LYS A 347 -7.60 10.01 11.39
C LYS A 347 -6.58 10.43 10.33
N THR A 348 -5.63 9.56 10.01
CA THR A 348 -4.76 9.68 8.83
C THR A 348 -5.08 8.52 7.90
N VAL A 349 -5.34 8.82 6.64
CA VAL A 349 -5.56 7.81 5.59
C VAL A 349 -4.58 8.08 4.47
N VAL A 350 -3.83 7.05 4.08
CA VAL A 350 -2.92 7.10 2.94
C VAL A 350 -3.42 6.14 1.87
N VAL A 351 -3.55 6.64 0.65
CA VAL A 351 -4.07 5.88 -0.49
C VAL A 351 -3.10 5.98 -1.64
N SER A 352 -2.69 4.83 -2.18
CA SER A 352 -1.90 4.82 -3.42
C SER A 352 -2.79 5.16 -4.61
N LEU A 353 -2.34 6.11 -5.42
CA LEU A 353 -2.97 6.50 -6.67
C LEU A 353 -2.30 5.76 -7.84
N ILE A 354 -2.46 6.29 -9.04
CA ILE A 354 -1.82 5.78 -10.26
C ILE A 354 -0.32 6.12 -10.23
N ARG A 355 0.55 5.19 -10.67
CA ARG A 355 2.02 5.29 -10.65
C ARG A 355 2.62 5.36 -9.24
N ASN A 356 3.60 6.23 -9.02
CA ASN A 356 4.30 6.46 -7.77
C ASN A 356 3.68 7.58 -6.93
N ASN A 357 2.41 7.92 -7.16
CA ASN A 357 1.71 8.96 -6.41
C ASN A 357 0.88 8.36 -5.29
N PHE A 358 0.86 9.02 -4.13
CA PHE A 358 -0.07 8.69 -3.06
C PHE A 358 -0.69 9.97 -2.47
N GLN A 359 -1.93 9.83 -2.01
CA GLN A 359 -2.68 10.89 -1.34
C GLN A 359 -2.74 10.59 0.14
N THR A 360 -2.53 11.62 0.96
CA THR A 360 -2.71 11.58 2.40
C THR A 360 -3.89 12.48 2.78
N LEU A 361 -4.79 11.95 3.59
CA LEU A 361 -5.87 12.68 4.23
C LEU A 361 -5.59 12.75 5.73
N ASP A 362 -5.36 13.95 6.26
CA ASP A 362 -5.13 14.17 7.69
C ASP A 362 -6.28 14.95 8.32
N PHE A 363 -6.91 14.33 9.30
CA PHE A 363 -7.90 14.96 10.16
C PHE A 363 -7.27 16.11 10.95
N THR A 364 -7.97 17.23 11.05
CA THR A 364 -7.64 18.31 11.99
C THR A 364 -8.92 18.87 12.62
N ASP A 365 -8.83 19.22 13.91
CA ASP A 365 -9.84 19.98 14.65
C ASP A 365 -9.45 21.45 14.86
N ARG A 366 -8.25 21.87 14.42
CA ARG A 366 -7.76 23.25 14.53
C ARG A 366 -8.01 24.03 13.24
N LEU A 367 -9.18 24.63 13.14
CA LEU A 367 -9.60 25.41 11.96
C LEU A 367 -9.26 26.91 12.04
N GLY A 368 -8.59 27.39 13.08
CA GLY A 368 -8.38 28.82 13.35
C GLY A 368 -7.79 29.58 12.16
N ALA A 369 -6.69 29.08 11.59
CA ALA A 369 -6.08 29.66 10.39
C ALA A 369 -7.00 29.58 9.15
N LEU A 370 -7.66 28.44 8.93
CA LEU A 370 -8.53 28.21 7.76
C LEU A 370 -9.80 29.08 7.79
N MET A 371 -10.32 29.39 8.97
CA MET A 371 -11.49 30.25 9.13
C MET A 371 -11.17 31.73 8.85
N ASN A 372 -9.91 32.14 9.05
CA ASN A 372 -9.46 33.51 8.82
C ASN A 372 -9.14 33.78 7.34
N ASP A 373 -8.87 32.73 6.57
CA ASP A 373 -8.66 32.83 5.12
C ASP A 373 -9.99 32.72 4.37
N ALA A 374 -10.33 33.76 3.61
CA ALA A 374 -11.60 33.82 2.88
C ALA A 374 -11.71 32.74 1.79
N SER A 375 -10.62 32.35 1.14
CA SER A 375 -10.67 31.30 0.11
C SER A 375 -10.85 29.91 0.72
N GLU A 376 -10.17 29.62 1.82
CA GLU A 376 -10.25 28.29 2.48
C GLU A 376 -11.58 28.10 3.19
N ARG A 377 -12.14 29.17 3.76
CA ARG A 377 -13.41 29.13 4.49
C ARG A 377 -14.58 28.58 3.67
N ASP A 378 -14.59 28.82 2.36
CA ASP A 378 -15.64 28.31 1.48
C ASP A 378 -15.55 26.80 1.25
N HIS A 379 -14.35 26.22 1.38
CA HIS A 379 -14.07 24.80 1.24
C HIS A 379 -14.24 23.99 2.53
N LEU A 380 -14.43 24.66 3.68
CA LEU A 380 -14.68 24.00 4.95
C LEU A 380 -16.01 23.23 4.94
N TYR A 381 -16.04 22.11 5.68
CA TYR A 381 -17.23 21.27 5.78
C TYR A 381 -18.34 21.98 6.55
N LYS A 382 -19.59 21.86 6.07
CA LYS A 382 -20.76 22.56 6.63
C LYS A 382 -21.88 21.59 6.99
N MET A 383 -22.54 21.77 8.13
CA MET A 383 -23.77 21.06 8.46
C MET A 383 -24.92 21.44 7.51
N GLU A 384 -26.03 20.70 7.55
CA GLU A 384 -27.24 21.03 6.76
C GLU A 384 -27.79 22.43 7.06
N ASP A 385 -27.59 22.94 8.29
CA ASP A 385 -27.97 24.29 8.71
C ASP A 385 -26.99 25.39 8.23
N GLY A 386 -25.95 25.02 7.47
CA GLY A 386 -24.93 25.92 6.95
C GLY A 386 -23.81 26.27 7.93
N LYS A 387 -23.84 25.79 9.18
CA LYS A 387 -22.75 26.00 10.14
C LYS A 387 -21.53 25.20 9.78
N ILE A 388 -20.35 25.79 9.93
CA ILE A 388 -19.07 25.12 9.68
C ILE A 388 -18.87 24.04 10.76
N LEU A 389 -18.53 22.83 10.31
CA LEU A 389 -18.13 21.73 11.18
C LEU A 389 -16.77 22.03 11.80
N PRO A 390 -16.53 21.75 13.10
CA PRO A 390 -15.25 22.00 13.77
C PRO A 390 -14.20 20.94 13.44
N GLU A 391 -14.19 20.47 12.19
CA GLU A 391 -13.30 19.44 11.69
C GLU A 391 -13.08 19.58 10.19
N PHE A 392 -11.91 19.18 9.73
CA PHE A 392 -11.54 19.20 8.32
C PHE A 392 -10.52 18.10 8.02
N TYR A 393 -10.42 17.72 6.76
CA TYR A 393 -9.36 16.84 6.27
C TYR A 393 -8.46 17.59 5.32
N HIS A 394 -7.19 17.74 5.69
CA HIS A 394 -6.19 18.20 4.75
C HIS A 394 -5.88 17.10 3.74
N SER A 395 -6.07 17.39 2.45
CA SER A 395 -5.63 16.53 1.36
C SER A 395 -4.26 16.98 0.88
N MET A 396 -3.26 16.14 1.08
CA MET A 396 -1.92 16.33 0.53
C MET A 396 -1.65 15.24 -0.50
N GLN A 397 -1.36 15.63 -1.73
CA GLN A 397 -0.84 14.72 -2.75
C GLN A 397 0.68 14.80 -2.72
N ALA A 398 1.32 13.73 -2.27
CA ALA A 398 2.76 13.60 -2.38
C ALA A 398 3.08 12.87 -3.70
N ILE A 399 3.92 13.49 -4.50
CA ILE A 399 4.61 12.79 -5.60
C ILE A 399 5.85 12.18 -4.94
N ASP A 400 6.11 10.89 -5.14
CA ASP A 400 7.37 10.21 -4.73
C ASP A 400 8.61 10.77 -5.48
N SER A 401 8.48 11.92 -6.15
CA SER A 401 9.56 12.65 -6.81
C SER A 401 10.30 13.50 -5.79
N VAL A 402 11.12 12.85 -4.98
CA VAL A 402 12.37 13.49 -4.61
C VAL A 402 13.13 13.67 -5.92
N GLU A 403 13.13 14.93 -6.38
CA GLU A 403 13.73 15.44 -7.61
C GLU A 403 12.94 15.22 -8.91
N THR A 404 13.07 16.22 -9.80
CA THR A 404 12.54 16.25 -11.17
C THR A 404 12.62 14.88 -11.85
N ALA A 405 11.62 14.57 -12.67
CA ALA A 405 11.32 13.30 -13.36
C ALA A 405 12.47 12.53 -14.05
N GLU A 406 13.72 13.00 -13.96
CA GLU A 406 14.93 12.40 -14.53
C GLU A 406 15.80 11.65 -13.49
N THR A 407 15.62 11.84 -12.17
CA THR A 407 16.43 11.15 -11.13
C THR A 407 15.64 10.27 -10.15
N ALA A 408 14.31 10.11 -10.33
CA ALA A 408 13.50 9.23 -9.49
C ALA A 408 14.06 7.79 -9.52
N TYR A 409 14.57 7.33 -8.36
CA TYR A 409 15.27 6.05 -8.20
C TYR A 409 14.42 4.83 -8.61
N ASP A 410 13.09 5.01 -8.74
CA ASP A 410 12.17 4.03 -9.30
C ASP A 410 10.82 4.67 -9.68
N ALA A 411 10.53 4.86 -10.97
CA ALA A 411 9.23 5.33 -11.46
C ALA A 411 8.14 4.23 -11.49
N SER A 412 8.24 3.21 -10.62
CA SER A 412 7.34 2.05 -10.67
C SER A 412 6.09 2.22 -9.81
N ASP A 413 5.03 1.50 -10.20
CA ASP A 413 3.74 1.55 -9.50
C ASP A 413 3.85 1.14 -8.04
N ILE A 414 3.16 1.88 -7.16
CA ILE A 414 2.97 1.49 -5.76
C ILE A 414 2.14 0.21 -5.70
N ARG A 415 2.64 -0.79 -4.97
CA ARG A 415 1.95 -2.08 -4.74
C ARG A 415 1.31 -2.15 -3.36
N GLY A 416 1.75 -1.32 -2.41
CA GLY A 416 1.09 -1.20 -1.12
C GLY A 416 1.64 -0.07 -0.26
N VAL A 417 0.84 0.33 0.71
CA VAL A 417 1.14 1.37 1.69
C VAL A 417 0.79 0.89 3.09
N GLN A 418 1.54 1.32 4.10
CA GLN A 418 1.27 1.07 5.51
C GLN A 418 1.57 2.32 6.33
N VAL A 419 0.61 2.81 7.09
CA VAL A 419 0.79 3.86 8.09
C VAL A 419 0.79 3.26 9.50
N ASN A 420 1.51 3.87 10.46
CA ASN A 420 1.41 3.47 11.86
C ASN A 420 0.13 4.02 12.52
N GLU A 421 -0.17 3.55 13.73
CA GLU A 421 -1.36 3.95 14.51
C GLU A 421 -1.46 5.47 14.69
N ASN A 422 -0.33 6.17 14.84
CA ASN A 422 -0.28 7.62 15.10
C ASN A 422 -0.25 8.49 13.83
N GLY A 423 -0.16 7.89 12.63
CA GLY A 423 -0.05 8.68 11.39
C GLY A 423 1.30 9.39 11.19
N THR A 424 2.38 8.97 11.86
CA THR A 424 3.70 9.62 11.83
C THR A 424 4.77 8.85 11.04
N LEU A 425 4.53 7.56 10.78
CA LEU A 425 5.40 6.69 9.99
C LEU A 425 4.60 6.13 8.82
N LEU A 426 5.19 6.14 7.63
CA LEU A 426 4.60 5.60 6.41
C LEU A 426 5.64 4.73 5.69
N ALA A 427 5.25 3.50 5.35
CA ALA A 427 5.99 2.63 4.46
C ALA A 427 5.24 2.51 3.13
N VAL A 428 5.96 2.70 2.03
CA VAL A 428 5.43 2.55 0.65
C VAL A 428 6.31 1.53 -0.06
N TRP A 429 5.70 0.50 -0.65
CA TRP A 429 6.46 -0.49 -1.44
C TRP A 429 5.96 -0.58 -2.87
N THR A 430 6.91 -0.68 -3.79
CA THR A 430 6.66 -0.52 -5.23
C THR A 430 6.86 -1.84 -6.00
N LYS A 431 6.57 -1.82 -7.30
CA LYS A 431 6.76 -2.96 -8.20
C LYS A 431 8.25 -3.36 -8.32
N SER A 432 9.19 -2.43 -8.10
CA SER A 432 10.63 -2.72 -8.06
C SER A 432 11.11 -3.44 -6.79
N LYS A 433 10.20 -3.69 -5.83
CA LYS A 433 10.48 -4.38 -4.56
C LYS A 433 11.34 -3.57 -3.58
N SER A 434 11.35 -2.24 -3.73
CA SER A 434 11.90 -1.32 -2.74
C SER A 434 10.83 -0.90 -1.74
N ILE A 435 11.24 -0.57 -0.51
CA ILE A 435 10.38 -0.04 0.54
C ILE A 435 10.89 1.33 0.96
N TYR A 436 10.09 2.35 0.74
CA TYR A 436 10.37 3.73 1.13
C TYR A 436 9.76 4.00 2.51
N ILE A 437 10.57 4.46 3.45
CA ILE A 437 10.16 4.76 4.83
C ILE A 437 10.18 6.28 5.03
N TYR A 438 8.98 6.82 5.17
CA TYR A 438 8.70 8.21 5.41
C TYR A 438 8.45 8.46 6.90
N LYS A 439 9.00 9.55 7.41
CA LYS A 439 8.80 10.03 8.78
C LYS A 439 8.30 11.47 8.78
N ARG A 440 7.50 11.82 9.78
CA ARG A 440 7.08 13.21 10.06
C ARG A 440 6.77 13.42 11.54
N GLY A 441 6.74 14.69 11.96
CA GLY A 441 6.36 15.09 13.32
C GLY A 441 7.26 14.43 14.38
N SER A 442 6.64 13.86 15.42
CA SER A 442 7.37 13.23 16.54
C SER A 442 8.24 12.03 16.14
N ALA A 443 7.97 11.38 15.00
CA ALA A 443 8.79 10.28 14.51
C ALA A 443 10.05 10.76 13.81
N ASP A 444 10.08 12.02 13.35
CA ASP A 444 11.22 12.61 12.65
C ASP A 444 12.29 13.15 13.60
N ARG A 445 12.58 12.38 14.67
CA ARG A 445 13.70 12.68 15.56
C ARG A 445 14.98 12.21 14.88
N VAL A 446 15.72 13.16 14.30
CA VAL A 446 17.09 12.90 13.88
C VAL A 446 17.95 12.80 15.14
N THR A 447 18.19 11.58 15.62
CA THR A 447 19.28 11.34 16.57
C THR A 447 20.58 11.72 15.87
N LYS A 448 21.26 12.75 16.36
CA LYS A 448 22.54 13.22 15.84
C LYS A 448 23.54 12.06 15.83
N SER A 449 23.73 11.38 14.70
CA SER A 449 24.89 10.51 14.50
C SER A 449 25.98 11.29 13.79
N TRP A 450 27.18 11.07 14.29
CA TRP A 450 28.36 11.90 14.16
C TRP A 450 29.08 11.58 12.84
N THR A 451 29.18 12.52 11.90
CA THR A 451 30.14 12.40 10.80
C THR A 451 31.37 13.25 11.11
N GLY A 452 32.47 12.58 11.39
CA GLY A 452 33.79 13.18 11.37
C GLY A 452 34.01 13.87 10.02
N VAL A 453 34.53 15.09 10.07
CA VAL A 453 34.78 16.00 8.94
C VAL A 453 33.58 16.86 8.52
N GLY A 454 33.26 17.82 9.38
CA GLY A 454 33.47 19.22 9.00
C GLY A 454 32.45 19.89 8.09
N LYS A 455 31.18 19.51 8.11
CA LYS A 455 30.07 20.45 7.80
C LYS A 455 28.90 20.22 8.74
N MET A 456 28.92 21.00 9.81
CA MET A 456 27.79 21.21 10.70
C MET A 456 26.75 22.01 9.90
N PHE A 457 25.84 21.35 9.19
CA PHE A 457 24.58 21.99 8.89
C PHE A 457 23.89 22.16 10.24
N ASP A 458 23.73 23.41 10.66
CA ASP A 458 22.84 23.75 11.76
C ASP A 458 21.46 23.22 11.40
N ALA A 459 21.16 22.01 11.88
CA ALA A 459 19.80 21.53 12.07
C ALA A 459 19.19 22.35 13.21
N THR A 460 19.02 23.65 12.98
CA THR A 460 18.05 24.49 13.67
C THR A 460 16.66 24.15 13.13
N THR A 461 16.28 22.89 13.19
CA THR A 461 14.86 22.53 13.31
C THR A 461 14.66 22.31 14.79
N SER A 462 14.31 23.43 15.43
CA SER A 462 13.78 23.54 16.77
C SER A 462 13.17 22.23 17.29
N TYR A 463 13.63 21.82 18.47
CA TYR A 463 12.99 20.88 19.40
C TYR A 463 11.54 21.31 19.72
N ILE A 464 10.66 21.25 18.73
CA ILE A 464 9.23 21.29 18.98
C ILE A 464 8.88 19.83 19.19
N ASN A 465 8.39 19.51 20.39
CA ASN A 465 7.49 18.39 20.60
C ASN A 465 6.29 18.64 19.66
N ILE A 466 6.45 18.37 18.36
CA ILE A 466 5.38 18.58 17.40
C ILE A 466 4.31 17.57 17.79
N GLU A 467 3.19 18.13 18.24
CA GLU A 467 1.98 17.43 18.62
C GLU A 467 1.56 16.46 17.50
N SER A 468 0.68 15.51 17.84
CA SER A 468 0.06 14.61 16.87
C SER A 468 -0.34 15.35 15.58
N PRO A 469 -0.18 14.72 14.39
CA PRO A 469 -0.55 15.35 13.10
C PRO A 469 -2.02 15.80 13.06
N HIS A 470 -2.84 15.29 14.00
CA HIS A 470 -4.28 15.49 14.08
C HIS A 470 -4.74 16.81 14.70
N HIS A 471 -3.82 17.64 15.21
CA HIS A 471 -4.13 18.90 15.92
C HIS A 471 -3.33 20.08 15.36
N LEU A 472 -3.01 20.04 14.07
CA LEU A 472 -2.18 21.04 13.42
C LEU A 472 -3.04 21.86 12.44
N GLU A 473 -2.75 23.16 12.35
CA GLU A 473 -3.39 24.06 11.40
C GLU A 473 -2.93 23.82 9.95
N LYS A 474 -1.77 23.18 9.78
CA LYS A 474 -1.22 22.77 8.49
C LYS A 474 -0.76 21.31 8.56
N PRO A 475 -0.95 20.54 7.48
CA PRO A 475 -0.51 19.15 7.44
C PRO A 475 1.01 19.06 7.50
N LEU A 476 1.53 18.01 8.13
CA LEU A 476 2.95 17.71 8.14
C LEU A 476 3.34 16.98 6.85
N GLU A 477 4.36 17.49 6.18
CA GLU A 477 4.94 16.87 4.99
C GLU A 477 5.60 15.52 5.32
N TRP A 478 5.52 14.59 4.38
CA TRP A 478 6.22 13.31 4.47
C TRP A 478 7.68 13.49 4.03
N ILE A 479 8.61 13.15 4.91
CA ILE A 479 10.04 13.23 4.61
C ILE A 479 10.60 11.83 4.44
N LEU A 480 11.13 11.51 3.27
CA LEU A 480 11.81 10.24 3.02
C LEU A 480 13.07 10.17 3.88
N ARG A 481 13.16 9.15 4.75
CA ARG A 481 14.30 8.99 5.67
C ARG A 481 15.14 7.77 5.36
N MET A 482 14.50 6.66 5.03
CA MET A 482 15.20 5.41 4.75
C MET A 482 14.56 4.69 3.58
N VAL A 483 15.37 3.89 2.89
CA VAL A 483 14.89 2.99 1.84
C VAL A 483 15.39 1.59 2.17
N ILE A 484 14.59 0.57 1.95
CA ILE A 484 15.04 -0.82 2.00
C ILE A 484 15.01 -1.35 0.56
N THR A 485 16.19 -1.53 -0.03
CA THR A 485 16.32 -1.99 -1.42
C THR A 485 16.39 -3.53 -1.48
N PRO A 486 16.06 -4.15 -2.63
CA PRO A 486 16.17 -5.61 -2.78
C PRO A 486 17.58 -6.16 -2.53
N LYS A 487 18.62 -5.36 -2.85
CA LYS A 487 20.02 -5.74 -2.71
C LYS A 487 20.49 -5.70 -1.26
N GLU A 488 20.27 -4.55 -0.61
CA GLU A 488 20.89 -4.24 0.69
C GLU A 488 19.99 -4.71 1.85
N GLY A 489 18.68 -4.64 1.65
CA GLY A 489 17.71 -5.04 2.65
C GLY A 489 17.46 -6.52 2.79
N HIS A 490 18.13 -7.39 2.03
CA HIS A 490 17.87 -8.84 2.06
C HIS A 490 16.39 -9.22 1.78
N ILE A 491 15.65 -8.35 1.10
CA ILE A 491 14.24 -8.58 0.72
C ILE A 491 14.18 -9.54 -0.49
N GLY A 492 15.29 -9.72 -1.21
CA GLY A 492 15.41 -10.68 -2.29
C GLY A 492 14.94 -10.14 -3.64
N PHE A 493 15.70 -10.44 -4.69
CA PHE A 493 15.38 -10.01 -6.05
C PHE A 493 14.18 -10.74 -6.65
N VAL A 494 13.86 -11.93 -6.14
CA VAL A 494 12.91 -12.85 -6.79
C VAL A 494 11.53 -12.71 -6.18
N THR A 495 11.40 -12.72 -4.86
CA THR A 495 10.10 -12.75 -4.18
C THR A 495 9.50 -11.36 -4.03
N PRO A 496 8.22 -11.13 -4.39
CA PRO A 496 7.54 -9.86 -4.13
C PRO A 496 7.26 -9.62 -2.64
N ILE A 497 7.24 -8.35 -2.25
CA ILE A 497 6.76 -7.92 -0.93
C ILE A 497 5.24 -8.12 -0.87
N GLY A 498 4.77 -8.74 0.20
CA GLY A 498 3.34 -8.97 0.45
C GLY A 498 2.72 -7.93 1.36
N ALA A 499 3.40 -7.57 2.45
CA ALA A 499 2.93 -6.60 3.44
C ALA A 499 4.10 -5.99 4.23
N ALA A 500 3.89 -4.81 4.79
CA ALA A 500 4.75 -4.21 5.81
C ALA A 500 3.90 -3.83 7.02
N MET A 501 4.51 -3.78 8.21
CA MET A 501 3.82 -3.43 9.45
C MET A 501 4.80 -2.80 10.44
N PHE A 502 4.42 -1.64 10.97
CA PHE A 502 5.13 -0.99 12.07
C PHE A 502 4.72 -1.57 13.41
N TRP A 503 5.66 -1.69 14.32
CA TRP A 503 5.40 -2.06 15.72
C TRP A 503 6.44 -1.44 16.63
N ASN A 504 6.11 -1.36 17.92
CA ASN A 504 6.99 -0.84 18.95
C ASN A 504 7.28 -1.90 20.02
N TYR A 505 8.49 -1.84 20.57
CA TYR A 505 8.90 -2.65 21.71
C TYR A 505 10.01 -1.92 22.47
N ASN A 506 9.86 -1.77 23.78
CA ASN A 506 10.80 -1.04 24.65
C ASN A 506 11.20 0.35 24.11
N ASP A 507 10.21 1.16 23.72
CA ASP A 507 10.38 2.51 23.13
C ASP A 507 11.11 2.58 21.77
N SER A 508 11.53 1.46 21.20
CA SER A 508 12.07 1.37 19.85
C SER A 508 10.98 1.03 18.83
N ASN A 509 11.07 1.64 17.65
CA ASN A 509 10.19 1.40 16.51
C ASN A 509 10.84 0.42 15.54
N PHE A 510 10.08 -0.58 15.14
CA PHE A 510 10.47 -1.61 14.20
C PHE A 510 9.51 -1.63 13.02
N ILE A 511 10.00 -2.16 11.90
CA ILE A 511 9.19 -2.53 10.75
C ILE A 511 9.42 -4.01 10.45
N SER A 512 8.33 -4.77 10.33
CA SER A 512 8.37 -6.15 9.83
C SER A 512 7.80 -6.20 8.42
N ILE A 513 8.48 -6.92 7.54
CA ILE A 513 8.20 -7.01 6.11
C ILE A 513 7.93 -8.46 5.77
N GLY A 514 6.69 -8.74 5.38
CA GLY A 514 6.20 -10.06 5.01
C GLY A 514 6.33 -10.28 3.51
N MET A 515 7.11 -11.28 3.14
CA MET A 515 7.39 -11.71 1.78
C MET A 515 6.42 -12.78 1.31
N LYS A 516 6.12 -12.82 0.00
CA LYS A 516 5.25 -13.85 -0.60
C LYS A 516 5.74 -15.29 -0.47
N ASN A 517 6.98 -15.52 -0.06
CA ASN A 517 7.54 -16.85 0.17
C ASN A 517 7.53 -17.28 1.65
N ASN A 518 6.66 -16.69 2.48
CA ASN A 518 6.51 -16.99 3.91
C ASN A 518 7.70 -16.51 4.78
N ILE A 519 8.51 -15.58 4.30
CA ILE A 519 9.56 -14.96 5.09
C ILE A 519 9.05 -13.67 5.71
N VAL A 520 9.43 -13.40 6.95
CA VAL A 520 9.24 -12.09 7.58
C VAL A 520 10.60 -11.60 8.03
N ASN A 521 11.01 -10.45 7.50
CA ASN A 521 12.23 -9.77 7.92
C ASN A 521 11.86 -8.60 8.84
N THR A 522 12.69 -8.31 9.82
CA THR A 522 12.47 -7.26 10.83
C THR A 522 13.66 -6.31 10.85
N TYR A 523 13.36 -5.01 10.87
CA TYR A 523 14.35 -3.94 10.86
C TYR A 523 14.02 -2.93 11.97
N LEU A 524 15.06 -2.40 12.60
CA LEU A 524 14.99 -1.28 13.53
C LEU A 524 15.05 0.01 12.72
N ILE A 525 14.01 0.84 12.84
CA ILE A 525 13.88 2.06 12.02
C ILE A 525 14.30 3.33 12.76
N ASP A 526 14.70 3.24 14.03
CA ASP A 526 15.22 4.38 14.78
C ASP A 526 16.72 4.59 14.56
N GLU A 527 17.40 3.57 14.06
CA GLU A 527 18.84 3.59 13.77
C GLU A 527 19.10 3.31 12.29
N VAL A 528 20.21 3.86 11.80
CA VAL A 528 20.65 3.74 10.41
C VAL A 528 21.86 2.80 10.38
N GLU A 529 21.85 1.83 9.48
CA GLU A 529 23.00 0.96 9.21
C GLU A 529 24.18 1.81 8.72
N GLU A 530 25.41 1.43 9.09
CA GLU A 530 26.60 2.17 8.67
C GLU A 530 26.67 2.25 7.14
N GLN A 531 26.52 3.47 6.60
CA GLN A 531 26.57 3.69 5.16
C GLN A 531 27.95 3.33 4.64
N LYS A 532 27.98 2.45 3.63
CA LYS A 532 29.20 2.13 2.89
C LYS A 532 29.75 3.41 2.27
N ALA A 533 31.03 3.69 2.49
CA ALA A 533 31.68 4.84 1.89
C ALA A 533 31.56 4.78 0.36
N VAL A 534 31.05 5.86 -0.25
CA VAL A 534 31.03 6.03 -1.70
C VAL A 534 32.47 6.31 -2.15
N ASN A 535 33.13 5.30 -2.67
CA ASN A 535 34.49 5.41 -3.17
C ASN A 535 34.66 4.52 -4.42
N PHE A 536 35.77 4.72 -5.13
CA PHE A 536 36.02 3.98 -6.37
C PHE A 536 36.03 2.46 -6.18
N GLN A 537 36.42 1.98 -5.00
CA GLN A 537 36.44 0.54 -4.69
C GLN A 537 35.04 -0.03 -4.50
N SER A 538 34.13 0.70 -3.83
CA SER A 538 32.72 0.30 -3.72
C SER A 538 32.05 0.35 -5.08
N PHE A 539 32.35 1.34 -5.93
CA PHE A 539 31.87 1.40 -7.32
C PHE A 539 32.24 0.18 -8.14
N ILE A 540 33.53 -0.21 -8.16
CA ILE A 540 33.98 -1.39 -8.91
C ILE A 540 33.28 -2.65 -8.42
N ARG A 541 33.12 -2.81 -7.10
CA ARG A 541 32.50 -4.00 -6.52
C ARG A 541 31.00 -4.07 -6.80
N ASP A 542 30.29 -2.95 -6.61
CA ASP A 542 28.82 -2.94 -6.59
C ASP A 542 28.23 -2.66 -7.99
N LYS A 543 29.02 -2.07 -8.91
CA LYS A 543 28.67 -1.75 -10.30
C LYS A 543 29.70 -2.29 -11.30
N TRP A 544 30.24 -3.49 -11.05
CA TRP A 544 31.22 -4.15 -11.92
C TRP A 544 30.80 -4.15 -13.39
N ASP A 545 29.54 -4.44 -13.68
CA ASP A 545 29.01 -4.48 -15.04
C ASP A 545 29.16 -3.13 -15.75
N LEU A 546 28.80 -2.03 -15.10
CA LEU A 546 28.94 -0.68 -15.66
C LEU A 546 30.42 -0.32 -15.86
N TRP A 547 31.26 -0.68 -14.89
CA TRP A 547 32.71 -0.48 -14.99
C TRP A 547 33.31 -1.23 -16.19
N THR A 548 32.89 -2.48 -16.44
CA THR A 548 33.36 -3.24 -17.62
C THR A 548 32.93 -2.61 -18.94
N VAL A 549 31.68 -2.13 -19.04
CA VAL A 549 31.20 -1.45 -20.25
C VAL A 549 31.96 -0.15 -20.49
N MET A 550 32.13 0.68 -19.45
CA MET A 550 32.86 1.94 -19.57
C MET A 550 34.33 1.74 -19.96
N THR A 551 35.01 0.77 -19.34
CA THR A 551 36.41 0.44 -19.68
C THR A 551 36.54 -0.12 -21.09
N MET A 552 35.58 -0.92 -21.55
CA MET A 552 35.54 -1.41 -22.93
C MET A 552 35.37 -0.25 -23.93
N ILE A 553 34.46 0.69 -23.67
CA ILE A 553 34.26 1.87 -24.53
C ILE A 553 35.55 2.69 -24.61
N VAL A 554 36.18 2.99 -23.48
CA VAL A 554 37.46 3.71 -23.44
C VAL A 554 38.52 2.97 -24.26
N THR A 555 38.61 1.64 -24.12
CA THR A 555 39.58 0.81 -24.86
C THR A 555 39.35 0.87 -26.37
N ILE A 556 38.09 0.85 -26.82
CA ILE A 556 37.75 0.98 -28.25
C ILE A 556 38.25 2.32 -28.81
N PHE A 557 37.98 3.43 -28.12
CA PHE A 557 38.45 4.75 -28.55
C PHE A 557 39.99 4.84 -28.57
N VAL A 558 40.66 4.28 -27.57
CA VAL A 558 42.13 4.24 -27.48
C VAL A 558 42.72 3.42 -28.65
N VAL A 559 42.14 2.27 -28.96
CA VAL A 559 42.61 1.40 -30.06
C VAL A 559 42.36 2.05 -31.42
N ASN A 560 41.21 2.71 -31.60
CA ASN A 560 40.89 3.40 -32.84
C ASN A 560 41.88 4.56 -33.09
N GLU A 561 42.11 5.40 -32.07
CA GLU A 561 43.08 6.50 -32.13
C GLU A 561 44.50 5.97 -32.41
N TYR A 562 44.90 4.86 -31.81
CA TYR A 562 46.19 4.23 -32.09
C TYR A 562 46.31 3.79 -33.55
N LYS A 563 45.28 3.15 -34.13
CA LYS A 563 45.29 2.69 -35.52
C LYS A 563 45.32 3.86 -36.52
N THR A 564 44.57 4.93 -36.27
CA THR A 564 44.51 6.10 -37.16
C THR A 564 45.85 6.83 -37.27
N TYR A 565 46.70 6.78 -36.24
CA TYR A 565 47.99 7.50 -36.19
C TYR A 565 49.22 6.58 -36.18
N SER A 566 49.04 5.26 -36.35
CA SER A 566 50.13 4.29 -36.50
C SER A 566 50.49 4.04 -37.98
N TYR A 567 49.86 4.77 -38.92
CA TYR A 567 50.21 4.79 -40.34
C TYR A 567 50.91 6.10 -40.71
#